data_AF-A0A772WJC8-F1
#
_entry.id   AF-A0A772WJC8-F1
#
_cell.length_a   1.000
_cell.length_b   1.000
_cell.length_c   1.000
_cell.angle_alpha   90.00
_cell.angle_beta   90.00
_cell.angle_gamma   90.00
#
_symmetry.space_group_name_H-M   'P 1'
#
loop_
_entity.id
_entity.type
_entity.pdbx_description
1 polymer ?
#
loop_
_entity_poly.entity_id
_entity_poly.type
_entity_poly.pdbx_seq_one_letter_code
_entity_poly.pdbx_strand_id
1 'polypeptide(L)'
;TCHRNAFRFFGGVPREVLYDNMKTVVLQRDAYQTGQHRFHPSLWQFGKEMGFSPRLCRPFRAQTKGKVERMVQYTRNSFYIPLMTRLRPMGITVDVETANRHGLRWLHDVANQRKHETIQARPCDRWLEEQQSMLALPPEKKEYDVHPGENLVNFDKHPLHHPLSIYDSFCRGVA
;
A
#
# COMPACT_ATOMS: atom_id res chain seq x y z
N THR A 1 -6.40 1.34 -2.76
CA THR A 1 -7.23 2.48 -2.32
C THR A 1 -7.26 2.71 -0.82
N CYS A 2 -7.17 1.74 0.10
CA CYS A 2 -6.90 2.08 1.53
C CYS A 2 -5.43 2.47 1.78
N HIS A 3 -4.48 1.61 1.38
CA HIS A 3 -3.03 1.85 1.54
C HIS A 3 -2.56 3.18 0.95
N ARG A 4 -2.99 3.53 -0.27
CA ARG A 4 -2.63 4.79 -0.92
C ARG A 4 -3.09 6.01 -0.10
N ASN A 5 -4.31 5.98 0.44
CA ASN A 5 -4.83 7.06 1.28
C ASN A 5 -4.06 7.16 2.60
N ALA A 6 -3.73 6.03 3.22
CA ALA A 6 -2.90 6.00 4.42
C ALA A 6 -1.50 6.58 4.15
N PHE A 7 -0.82 6.12 3.09
CA PHE A 7 0.51 6.62 2.74
C PHE A 7 0.49 8.12 2.39
N ARG A 8 -0.55 8.61 1.71
CA ARG A 8 -0.74 10.05 1.48
C ARG A 8 -0.95 10.81 2.79
N PHE A 9 -1.79 10.30 3.69
CA PHE A 9 -2.01 10.91 5.01
C PHE A 9 -0.72 11.01 5.81
N PHE A 10 0.11 9.97 5.76
CA PHE A 10 1.42 9.93 6.39
C PHE A 10 2.53 10.62 5.57
N GLY A 11 2.25 11.16 4.39
CA GLY A 11 3.27 11.82 3.56
C GLY A 11 4.45 10.92 3.15
N GLY A 12 4.30 9.59 3.22
CA GLY A 12 5.40 8.64 3.02
C GLY A 12 4.94 7.18 2.99
N VAL A 13 5.84 6.30 2.56
CA VAL A 13 5.61 4.85 2.48
C VAL A 13 6.53 4.13 3.48
N PRO A 14 6.02 3.26 4.35
CA PRO A 14 6.86 2.49 5.25
C PRO A 14 7.69 1.47 4.47
N ARG A 15 8.87 1.11 4.97
CA ARG A 15 9.73 0.10 4.31
C ARG A 15 9.09 -1.29 4.29
N GLU A 16 8.36 -1.61 5.35
CA GLU A 16 7.71 -2.90 5.53
C GLU A 16 6.25 -2.70 5.97
N VAL A 17 5.35 -3.51 5.43
CA VAL A 17 3.94 -3.54 5.86
C VAL A 17 3.59 -4.96 6.31
N LEU A 18 3.12 -5.08 7.54
CA LEU A 18 2.75 -6.35 8.14
C LEU A 18 1.30 -6.71 7.79
N TYR A 19 1.10 -7.91 7.25
CA TYR A 19 -0.19 -8.45 6.84
C TYR A 19 -0.53 -9.75 7.58
N ASP A 20 -1.82 -10.03 7.67
CA ASP A 20 -2.32 -11.34 8.08
C ASP A 20 -2.19 -12.37 6.94
N ASN A 21 -2.33 -13.65 7.27
CA ASN A 21 -2.17 -14.79 6.37
C ASN A 21 -3.42 -15.07 5.51
N MET A 22 -4.16 -14.04 5.12
CA MET A 22 -5.35 -14.19 4.29
C MET A 22 -4.97 -14.50 2.83
N LYS A 23 -5.83 -15.25 2.13
CA LYS A 23 -5.59 -15.69 0.74
C LYS A 23 -5.42 -14.52 -0.27
N THR A 24 -5.98 -13.36 0.05
CA THR A 24 -5.81 -12.12 -0.75
C THR A 24 -4.41 -11.52 -0.63
N VAL A 25 -3.64 -11.93 0.38
CA VAL A 25 -2.27 -11.47 0.67
C VAL A 25 -1.25 -12.53 0.27
N VAL A 26 -1.49 -13.79 0.65
CA VAL A 26 -0.54 -14.89 0.46
C VAL A 26 -1.23 -16.10 -0.18
N LEU A 27 -0.62 -16.62 -1.24
CA LEU A 27 -1.06 -17.84 -1.92
C LEU A 27 -0.45 -19.09 -1.25
N GLN A 28 0.84 -19.03 -0.91
CA GLN A 28 1.56 -20.12 -0.27
C GLN A 28 2.64 -19.58 0.67
N ARG A 29 2.72 -20.13 1.88
CA ARG A 29 3.77 -19.78 2.84
C ARG A 29 5.00 -20.66 2.61
N ASP A 30 6.19 -20.08 2.86
CA ASP A 30 7.47 -20.78 2.82
C ASP A 30 7.62 -21.58 1.52
N ALA A 31 7.12 -21.01 0.42
CA ALA A 31 7.00 -21.66 -0.87
C ALA A 31 8.37 -21.92 -1.50
N TYR A 32 9.36 -21.11 -1.13
CA TYR A 32 10.73 -21.21 -1.62
C TYR A 32 11.68 -21.63 -0.49
N GLN A 33 11.61 -20.94 0.65
CA GLN A 33 12.40 -21.19 1.87
C GLN A 33 11.65 -20.62 3.08
N THR A 34 12.10 -20.91 4.29
CA THR A 34 11.56 -20.30 5.51
C THR A 34 11.61 -18.77 5.44
N GLY A 35 10.45 -18.12 5.55
CA GLY A 35 10.30 -16.67 5.42
C GLY A 35 10.13 -16.16 3.99
N GLN A 36 10.26 -17.03 2.98
CA GLN A 36 10.02 -16.69 1.57
C GLN A 36 8.64 -17.16 1.13
N HIS A 37 7.66 -16.25 1.23
CA HIS A 37 6.27 -16.53 0.92
C HIS A 37 5.94 -16.18 -0.54
N ARG A 38 5.04 -16.95 -1.15
CA ARG A 38 4.42 -16.62 -2.41
C ARG A 38 3.23 -15.70 -2.15
N PHE A 39 3.47 -14.40 -2.26
CA PHE A 39 2.44 -13.38 -2.13
C PHE A 39 1.46 -13.39 -3.31
N HIS A 40 0.28 -12.84 -3.10
CA HIS A 40 -0.68 -12.59 -4.16
C HIS A 40 -0.07 -11.61 -5.19
N PRO A 41 -0.12 -11.90 -6.50
CA PRO A 41 0.54 -11.08 -7.53
C PRO A 41 0.17 -9.59 -7.46
N SER A 42 -1.11 -9.29 -7.27
CA SER A 42 -1.59 -7.90 -7.15
C SER A 42 -1.00 -7.17 -5.95
N LEU A 43 -0.84 -7.84 -4.80
CA LEU A 43 -0.23 -7.23 -3.61
C LEU A 43 1.27 -7.04 -3.83
N TRP A 44 1.94 -8.04 -4.39
CA TRP A 44 3.37 -7.99 -4.68
C TRP A 44 3.70 -6.86 -5.65
N GLN A 45 2.91 -6.73 -6.73
CA GLN A 45 3.05 -5.65 -7.68
C GLN A 45 2.80 -4.29 -7.04
N PHE A 46 1.75 -4.17 -6.22
CA PHE A 46 1.47 -2.94 -5.47
C PHE A 46 2.60 -2.55 -4.51
N GLY A 47 3.21 -3.53 -3.83
CA GLY A 47 4.40 -3.33 -3.00
C GLY A 47 5.57 -2.75 -3.78
N LYS A 48 5.86 -3.30 -4.96
CA LYS A 48 6.89 -2.78 -5.88
C LYS A 48 6.58 -1.36 -6.35
N GLU A 49 5.34 -1.09 -6.74
CA GLU A 49 4.93 0.24 -7.19
C GLU A 49 5.07 1.31 -6.11
N MET A 50 4.77 0.95 -4.86
CA MET A 50 4.84 1.88 -3.72
C MET A 50 6.22 1.90 -3.04
N GLY A 51 7.06 0.89 -3.28
CA GLY A 51 8.39 0.76 -2.69
C GLY A 51 8.45 0.04 -1.33
N PHE A 52 7.37 -0.62 -0.88
CA PHE A 52 7.36 -1.35 0.39
C PHE A 52 7.43 -2.87 0.21
N SER A 53 7.96 -3.55 1.22
CA SER A 53 8.01 -5.01 1.29
C SER A 53 6.89 -5.57 2.17
N PRO A 54 6.01 -6.45 1.66
CA PRO A 54 5.00 -7.10 2.50
C PRO A 54 5.66 -8.13 3.41
N ARG A 55 5.22 -8.19 4.68
CA ARG A 55 5.63 -9.20 5.66
C ARG A 55 4.40 -9.89 6.23
N LEU A 56 4.52 -11.18 6.54
CA LEU A 56 3.45 -11.92 7.17
C LEU A 56 3.61 -11.97 8.68
N CYS A 57 2.49 -11.86 9.39
CA CYS A 57 2.42 -12.21 10.80
C CYS A 57 2.88 -13.67 11.00
N ARG A 58 3.76 -13.87 11.99
CA ARG A 58 4.12 -15.21 12.44
C ARG A 58 2.87 -15.85 13.08
N PRO A 59 2.49 -17.08 12.68
CA PRO A 59 1.37 -17.76 13.29
C PRO A 59 1.68 -18.02 14.76
N PHE A 60 0.65 -18.03 15.61
CA PHE A 60 0.75 -18.18 17.07
C PHE A 60 1.51 -17.07 17.82
N ARG A 61 1.79 -15.92 17.18
CA ARG A 61 2.32 -14.73 17.86
C ARG A 61 1.20 -13.74 18.20
N ALA A 62 0.53 -13.98 19.33
CA ALA A 62 -0.62 -13.19 19.78
C ALA A 62 -0.30 -11.70 20.01
N GLN A 63 0.97 -11.36 20.28
CA GLN A 63 1.37 -9.97 20.61
C GLN A 63 1.02 -8.96 19.51
N THR A 64 1.17 -9.32 18.23
CA THR A 64 0.90 -8.42 17.10
C THR A 64 -0.59 -8.17 16.87
N LYS A 65 -1.43 -9.18 17.15
CA LYS A 65 -2.89 -9.07 16.98
C LYS A 65 -3.51 -8.16 18.04
N GLY A 66 -3.06 -8.30 19.30
CA GLY A 66 -3.57 -7.52 20.41
C GLY A 66 -3.31 -6.00 20.30
N LYS A 67 -2.35 -5.55 19.49
CA LYS A 67 -2.15 -4.12 19.21
C LYS A 67 -3.26 -3.57 18.30
N VAL A 68 -3.62 -4.31 17.26
CA VAL A 68 -4.68 -3.93 16.32
C VAL A 68 -6.04 -3.96 17.00
N GLU A 69 -6.33 -5.02 17.76
CA GLU A 69 -7.60 -5.18 18.48
C GLU A 69 -7.83 -4.04 19.48
N ARG A 70 -6.80 -3.65 20.26
CA ARG A 70 -6.87 -2.51 21.18
C ARG A 70 -7.12 -1.19 20.45
N MET A 71 -6.50 -0.96 19.29
CA MET A 71 -6.70 0.26 18.51
C MET A 71 -8.13 0.34 17.94
N VAL A 72 -8.66 -0.78 17.44
CA VAL A 72 -10.04 -0.86 16.95
C VAL A 72 -11.02 -0.60 18.10
N GLN A 73 -10.79 -1.20 19.26
CA GLN A 73 -11.62 -0.97 20.46
C GLN A 73 -11.55 0.50 20.91
N TYR A 74 -10.36 1.10 20.91
CA TYR A 74 -10.18 2.52 21.26
C TYR A 74 -10.96 3.43 20.30
N THR A 75 -10.82 3.22 18.99
CA THR A 75 -11.55 3.99 17.96
C THR A 75 -13.07 3.81 18.13
N ARG A 76 -13.55 2.59 18.39
CA ARG A 76 -14.97 2.34 18.61
C ARG A 76 -15.50 3.11 19.82
N ASN A 77 -14.81 3.03 20.95
CA ASN A 77 -15.30 3.55 22.23
C ASN A 77 -15.09 5.07 22.37
N SER A 78 -14.04 5.61 21.75
CA SER A 78 -13.65 7.01 21.94
C SER A 78 -14.02 7.92 20.77
N PHE A 79 -14.33 7.35 19.61
CA PHE A 79 -14.77 8.10 18.42
C PHE A 79 -16.19 7.72 18.01
N TYR A 80 -16.40 6.46 17.61
CA TYR A 80 -17.64 6.06 16.95
C TYR A 80 -18.86 6.14 17.88
N ILE A 81 -18.79 5.55 19.08
CA ILE A 81 -19.90 5.56 20.04
C ILE A 81 -20.24 7.00 20.47
N PRO A 82 -19.28 7.86 20.88
CA PRO A 82 -19.58 9.25 21.20
C PRO A 82 -20.18 10.03 20.03
N LEU A 83 -19.66 9.86 18.81
CA LEU A 83 -20.19 10.51 17.61
C LEU A 83 -21.63 10.09 17.33
N MET A 84 -21.90 8.79 17.35
CA MET A 84 -23.24 8.22 17.16
C MET A 84 -24.21 8.73 18.21
N THR A 85 -23.84 8.71 19.50
CA THR A 85 -24.69 9.18 20.60
C THR A 85 -25.00 10.67 20.48
N ARG A 86 -24.05 11.49 20.04
CA ARG A 86 -24.26 12.93 19.80
C ARG A 86 -25.24 13.21 18.65
N LEU A 87 -25.19 12.39 17.60
CA LEU A 87 -25.99 12.60 16.38
C LEU A 87 -27.39 11.96 16.45
N ARG A 88 -27.57 10.92 17.28
CA ARG A 88 -28.84 10.22 17.45
C ARG A 88 -30.04 11.14 17.78
N PRO A 89 -29.95 12.13 18.69
CA PRO A 89 -31.08 13.03 18.98
C PRO A 89 -31.47 13.91 17.79
N MET A 90 -30.57 14.11 16.82
CA MET A 90 -30.82 14.88 15.60
C MET A 90 -31.41 14.01 14.48
N GLY A 91 -31.68 12.72 14.74
CA GLY A 91 -32.16 11.78 13.73
C GLY A 91 -31.10 11.37 12.70
N ILE A 92 -29.83 11.70 12.93
CA ILE A 92 -28.73 11.45 11.98
C ILE A 92 -28.05 10.12 12.32
N THR A 93 -27.93 9.24 11.32
CA THR A 93 -27.15 8.00 11.42
C THR A 93 -25.69 8.24 10.98
N VAL A 94 -24.75 7.52 11.60
CA VAL A 94 -23.33 7.64 11.25
C VAL A 94 -23.02 6.71 10.09
N ASP A 95 -22.96 7.26 8.88
CA ASP A 95 -22.50 6.58 7.68
C ASP A 95 -20.99 6.82 7.42
N VAL A 96 -20.49 6.26 6.32
CA VAL A 96 -19.06 6.36 5.94
C VAL A 96 -18.65 7.82 5.71
N GLU A 97 -19.50 8.61 5.06
CA GLU A 97 -19.19 10.02 4.78
C GLU A 97 -19.11 10.84 6.07
N THR A 98 -20.11 10.69 6.94
CA THR A 98 -20.17 11.35 8.25
C THR A 98 -18.97 10.96 9.11
N ALA A 99 -18.62 9.67 9.13
CA ALA A 99 -17.45 9.19 9.84
C ALA A 99 -16.15 9.78 9.28
N ASN A 100 -15.97 9.87 7.96
CA ASN A 100 -14.79 10.47 7.34
C ASN A 100 -14.68 11.97 7.66
N ARG A 101 -15.79 12.70 7.63
CA ARG A 101 -15.85 14.14 7.94
C ARG A 101 -15.41 14.44 9.37
N HIS A 102 -15.82 13.62 10.33
CA HIS A 102 -15.45 13.79 11.74
C HIS A 102 -14.14 13.11 12.13
N GLY A 103 -13.73 12.07 11.40
CA GLY A 103 -12.60 11.21 11.74
C GLY A 103 -11.27 11.94 11.72
N LEU A 104 -10.99 12.71 10.66
CA LEU A 104 -9.73 13.47 10.57
C LEU A 104 -9.58 14.49 11.69
N ARG A 105 -10.67 15.19 12.02
CA ARG A 105 -10.68 16.14 13.14
C ARG A 105 -10.44 15.43 14.47
N TRP A 106 -11.12 14.31 14.71
CA TRP A 106 -10.90 13.53 15.94
C TRP A 106 -9.47 12.99 16.04
N LEU A 107 -8.87 12.56 14.93
CA LEU A 107 -7.46 12.16 14.89
C LEU A 107 -6.56 13.31 15.31
N HIS A 108 -6.77 14.50 14.74
CA HIS A 108 -5.97 15.70 15.02
C HIS A 108 -6.14 16.21 16.45
N ASP A 109 -7.37 16.32 16.94
CA ASP A 109 -7.70 17.00 18.20
C ASP A 109 -7.57 16.07 19.41
N VAL A 110 -7.79 14.76 19.24
CA VAL A 110 -7.92 13.80 20.34
C VAL A 110 -6.93 12.65 20.22
N ALA A 111 -7.03 11.85 19.16
CA ALA A 111 -6.33 10.56 19.11
C ALA A 111 -4.81 10.71 19.06
N ASN A 112 -4.31 11.71 18.32
CA ASN A 112 -2.88 11.95 18.16
C ASN A 112 -2.29 12.86 19.24
N GLN A 113 -3.12 13.58 20.01
CA GLN A 113 -2.68 14.44 21.12
C GLN A 113 -2.56 13.71 22.45
N ARG A 114 -3.18 12.53 22.58
CA ARG A 114 -3.14 11.75 23.84
C ARG A 114 -1.73 11.25 24.13
N LYS A 115 -1.36 11.17 25.41
CA LYS A 115 -0.17 10.40 25.82
C LYS A 115 -0.46 8.91 25.65
N HIS A 116 0.26 8.25 24.76
CA HIS A 116 0.05 6.82 24.49
C HIS A 116 0.84 5.97 25.50
N GLU A 117 0.18 5.00 26.15
CA GLU A 117 0.79 4.18 27.20
C GLU A 117 2.07 3.44 26.75
N THR A 118 2.04 2.73 25.62
CA THR A 118 3.24 2.01 25.14
C THR A 118 4.38 2.92 24.69
N ILE A 119 4.06 4.09 24.11
CA ILE A 119 5.06 5.00 23.51
C ILE A 119 5.56 6.02 24.54
N GLN A 120 4.80 6.21 25.63
CA GLN A 120 5.01 7.22 26.68
C GLN A 120 5.11 8.67 26.18
N ALA A 121 4.65 8.92 24.96
CA ALA A 121 4.63 10.23 24.31
C ALA A 121 3.34 10.40 23.49
N ARG A 122 3.10 11.59 22.95
CA ARG A 122 1.97 11.81 22.05
C ARG A 122 2.30 11.24 20.66
N PRO A 123 1.37 10.54 19.99
CA PRO A 123 1.58 10.06 18.64
C PRO A 123 2.03 11.14 17.66
N CYS A 124 1.50 12.37 17.75
CA CYS A 124 1.90 13.46 16.87
C CYS A 124 3.37 13.88 17.03
N ASP A 125 3.93 13.83 18.24
CA ASP A 125 5.33 14.20 18.47
C ASP A 125 6.26 13.12 17.91
N ARG A 126 5.94 11.86 18.21
CA ARG A 126 6.70 10.70 17.74
C ARG A 126 6.63 10.53 16.24
N TRP A 127 5.51 10.94 15.65
CA TRP A 127 5.32 10.94 14.21
C TRP A 127 6.36 11.80 13.49
N LEU A 128 6.74 12.96 14.03
CA LEU A 128 7.74 13.85 13.43
C LEU A 128 9.12 13.18 13.28
N GLU A 129 9.47 12.31 14.23
CA GLU A 129 10.68 11.50 14.20
C GLU A 129 10.53 10.33 13.23
N GLU A 130 9.43 9.57 13.33
CA GLU A 130 9.20 8.37 12.51
C GLU A 130 9.07 8.67 11.01
N GLN A 131 8.50 9.83 10.65
CA GLN A 131 8.33 10.24 9.25
C GLN A 131 9.67 10.33 8.50
N GLN A 132 10.76 10.66 9.20
CA GLN A 132 12.11 10.75 8.61
C GLN A 132 12.65 9.39 8.14
N SER A 133 12.12 8.29 8.70
CA SER A 133 12.52 6.93 8.35
C SER A 133 11.75 6.33 7.16
N MET A 134 10.69 7.02 6.72
CA MET A 134 9.83 6.58 5.62
C MET A 134 10.46 6.81 4.26
N LEU A 135 10.02 6.02 3.29
CA LEU A 135 10.31 6.25 1.89
C LEU A 135 9.42 7.38 1.35
N ALA A 136 9.92 8.11 0.37
CA ALA A 136 9.14 9.11 -0.34
C ALA A 136 7.93 8.46 -1.03
N LEU A 137 6.84 9.22 -1.14
CA LEU A 137 5.72 8.78 -1.96
C LEU A 137 6.18 8.70 -3.43
N PRO A 138 5.87 7.60 -4.14
CA PRO A 138 6.11 7.54 -5.57
C PRO A 138 5.40 8.70 -6.27
N PRO A 139 5.99 9.27 -7.33
CA PRO A 139 5.31 10.26 -8.13
C PRO A 139 4.00 9.67 -8.66
N GLU A 140 2.95 10.49 -8.71
CA GLU A 140 1.72 10.05 -9.36
C GLU A 140 2.05 9.69 -10.81
N LYS A 141 1.65 8.48 -11.24
CA LYS A 141 1.77 8.08 -12.64
C LYS A 141 0.97 9.11 -13.44
N LYS A 142 1.67 9.94 -14.20
CA LYS A 142 1.02 10.77 -15.22
C LYS A 142 0.44 9.79 -16.23
N GLU A 143 -0.88 9.71 -16.26
CA GLU A 143 -1.58 9.06 -17.37
C GLU A 143 -1.35 9.95 -18.58
N TYR A 144 -0.41 9.55 -19.42
CA TYR A 144 -0.31 10.12 -20.75
C TYR A 144 -1.40 9.46 -21.56
N ASP A 145 -2.32 10.25 -22.11
CA ASP A 145 -3.28 9.80 -23.11
C ASP A 145 -2.50 9.49 -24.39
N VAL A 146 -1.89 8.31 -24.41
CA VAL A 146 -1.29 7.76 -25.62
C VAL A 146 -2.46 7.20 -26.42
N HIS A 147 -3.11 8.04 -27.19
CA HIS A 147 -3.93 7.55 -28.31
C HIS A 147 -2.95 6.93 -29.30
N PRO A 148 -2.92 5.59 -29.46
CA PRO A 148 -2.16 4.99 -30.53
C PRO A 148 -2.77 5.56 -31.80
N GLY A 149 -2.06 6.44 -32.49
CA GLY A 149 -2.55 6.94 -33.77
C GLY A 149 -2.87 5.76 -34.66
N GLU A 150 -4.00 5.82 -35.38
CA GLU A 150 -4.50 4.73 -36.24
C GLU A 150 -3.45 4.24 -37.26
N ASN A 151 -2.37 5.00 -37.47
CA ASN A 151 -1.23 4.64 -38.32
C ASN A 151 -0.21 3.66 -37.70
N LEU A 152 -0.35 3.25 -36.44
CA LEU A 152 0.55 2.24 -35.83
C LEU A 152 0.34 0.82 -36.35
N VAL A 153 -0.71 0.56 -37.13
CA VAL A 153 -0.93 -0.76 -37.78
C VAL A 153 -0.17 -0.92 -39.10
N ASN A 154 0.46 0.13 -39.61
CA ASN A 154 1.29 0.05 -40.80
C ASN A 154 2.76 -0.12 -40.39
N PHE A 155 3.05 -1.19 -39.65
CA PHE A 155 4.42 -1.66 -39.56
C PHE A 155 4.83 -2.09 -40.96
N ASP A 156 5.87 -1.45 -41.49
CA ASP A 156 6.52 -1.90 -42.71
C ASP A 156 6.83 -3.39 -42.53
N LYS A 157 6.16 -4.26 -43.28
CA LYS A 157 6.31 -5.74 -43.14
C LYS A 157 7.71 -6.21 -43.54
N HIS A 158 8.53 -5.30 -44.05
CA HIS A 158 9.93 -5.52 -44.32
C HIS A 158 10.63 -5.89 -43.01
N PRO A 159 11.18 -7.10 -42.89
CA PRO A 159 12.00 -7.47 -41.75
C PRO A 159 13.11 -6.42 -41.59
N LEU A 160 13.30 -5.92 -40.37
CA LEU A 160 14.45 -5.06 -40.05
C LEU A 160 15.78 -5.83 -40.14
N HIS A 161 15.71 -7.14 -40.36
CA HIS A 161 16.86 -8.01 -40.55
C HIS A 161 17.20 -8.13 -42.03
N HIS A 162 18.50 -8.20 -42.33
CA HIS A 162 18.96 -8.51 -43.67
C HIS A 162 18.55 -9.94 -44.09
N PRO A 163 18.40 -10.22 -45.39
CA PRO A 163 18.22 -11.58 -45.89
C PRO A 163 19.34 -12.50 -45.38
N LEU A 164 19.00 -13.76 -45.07
CA LEU A 164 19.97 -14.75 -44.55
C LEU A 164 21.22 -14.91 -45.44
N SER A 165 21.08 -14.68 -46.75
CA SER A 165 22.19 -14.69 -47.71
C SER A 165 23.29 -13.66 -47.43
N ILE A 166 22.96 -12.55 -46.76
CA ILE A 166 23.96 -11.56 -46.33
C ILE A 166 24.80 -12.12 -45.18
N TYR A 167 24.21 -12.88 -44.26
CA TYR A 167 24.99 -13.51 -43.19
C TYR A 167 25.86 -14.65 -43.72
N ASP A 168 25.37 -15.38 -44.72
CA ASP A 168 26.15 -16.42 -45.40
C ASP A 168 27.41 -15.86 -46.08
N SER A 169 27.40 -14.62 -46.60
CA SER A 169 28.59 -14.02 -47.21
C SER A 169 29.65 -13.65 -46.17
N PHE A 170 29.25 -13.25 -44.96
CA PHE A 170 30.17 -13.06 -43.85
C PHE A 170 30.74 -14.39 -43.33
N CYS A 171 29.94 -15.45 -43.33
CA CYS A 171 30.36 -16.78 -42.89
C CYS A 171 31.28 -17.50 -43.90
N ARG A 172 31.15 -17.22 -45.21
CA ARG A 172 31.99 -17.82 -46.26
C ARG A 172 33.33 -17.11 -46.50
N GLY A 173 33.60 -16.02 -45.78
CA GLY A 173 34.84 -15.23 -45.88
C GLY A 173 35.91 -15.57 -44.84
N VAL A 174 35.73 -16.64 -44.04
CA VAL A 174 36.76 -17.12 -43.10
C VAL A 174 37.21 -18.51 -43.53
N ALA A 175 38.08 -18.54 -44.53
CA ALA A 175 38.95 -19.67 -44.87
C ALA A 175 40.38 -19.14 -44.99
#